data_AF-A0A645CCH9-F1
#
_entry.id   AF-A0A645CCH9-F1
#
_cell.length_a   1.000
_cell.length_b   1.000
_cell.length_c   1.000
_cell.angle_alpha   90.00
_cell.angle_beta   90.00
_cell.angle_gamma   90.00
#
_symmetry.space_group_name_H-M   'P 1'
#
loop_
_entity.id
_entity.type
_entity.pdbx_description
1 polymer ?
#
loop_
_entity_poly.entity_id
_entity_poly.type
_entity_poly.pdbx_seq_one_letter_code
_entity_poly.pdbx_strand_id
1 'polypeptide(L)' 'MDTNCDPEEIDYVIPGNDDAIRAVKLIASKMADAVIEAKQGEQQSADETEAEVTAE' A
#
# COMPACT_ATOMS: atom_id res chain seq x y z
N MET A 1 10.83 6.28 -8.55
CA MET A 1 11.39 7.62 -8.81
C MET A 1 12.83 7.40 -9.21
N ASP A 2 13.07 7.49 -10.51
CA ASP A 2 14.40 7.39 -11.10
C ASP A 2 15.12 8.75 -11.01
N THR A 3 16.39 8.77 -11.38
CA THR A 3 17.34 9.88 -11.33
C THR A 3 16.94 11.12 -12.13
N ASN A 4 15.96 11.02 -13.02
CA ASN A 4 15.54 12.09 -13.93
C ASN A 4 14.22 12.77 -13.54
N CYS A 5 13.60 12.37 -12.43
CA CYS A 5 12.28 12.85 -12.04
C CYS A 5 12.40 13.68 -10.75
N ASP A 6 11.72 14.83 -10.68
CA ASP A 6 11.76 15.73 -9.52
C ASP A 6 10.68 15.40 -8.46
N PRO A 7 11.04 15.13 -7.19
CA PRO A 7 10.11 14.67 -6.16
C PRO A 7 9.43 15.80 -5.35
N GLU A 8 9.44 17.05 -5.82
CA GLU A 8 8.98 18.22 -5.02
C GLU A 8 7.52 18.13 -4.56
N GLU A 9 6.64 17.44 -5.30
CA GLU A 9 5.20 17.34 -5.02
C GLU A 9 4.78 16.01 -4.37
N ILE A 10 5.72 15.17 -3.94
CA ILE A 10 5.44 13.80 -3.45
C ILE A 10 5.81 13.65 -1.97
N ASP A 11 4.84 13.29 -1.13
CA ASP A 11 5.06 13.07 0.31
C ASP A 11 5.88 11.81 0.62
N TYR A 12 5.67 10.75 -0.16
CA TYR A 12 6.33 9.45 0.02
C TYR A 12 6.96 8.98 -1.29
N VAL A 13 8.26 9.23 -1.41
CA VAL A 13 9.03 8.89 -2.61
C VAL A 13 9.51 7.45 -2.55
N ILE A 14 9.15 6.65 -3.56
CA ILE A 14 9.67 5.29 -3.74
C ILE A 14 10.82 5.33 -4.75
N PRO A 15 12.09 5.18 -4.31
CA PRO A 15 13.22 5.16 -5.23
C PRO A 15 13.20 3.89 -6.08
N GLY A 16 13.43 4.02 -7.38
CA GLY A 16 13.42 2.88 -8.28
C GLY A 16 13.26 3.26 -9.73
N ASN A 17 13.71 2.36 -10.61
CA ASN A 17 13.67 2.47 -12.06
C ASN A 17 12.21 2.38 -12.55
N ASP A 18 11.67 3.49 -13.06
CA ASP A 18 10.32 3.60 -13.62
C ASP A 18 10.27 3.29 -15.12
N ASP A 19 11.40 3.35 -15.82
CA ASP A 19 11.54 2.98 -17.23
C ASP A 19 11.29 1.47 -17.49
N ALA A 20 11.58 0.62 -16.51
CA ALA A 20 11.43 -0.81 -16.66
C ALA A 20 9.99 -1.27 -16.35
N ILE A 21 9.29 -1.80 -17.37
CA ILE A 21 7.94 -2.41 -17.22
C ILE A 21 7.86 -3.45 -16.11
N ARG A 22 8.95 -4.19 -15.85
CA ARG A 22 9.02 -5.19 -14.77
C ARG A 22 9.04 -4.55 -13.40
N ALA A 23 9.74 -3.43 -13.24
CA ALA A 23 9.83 -2.70 -11.98
C ALA A 23 8.48 -2.05 -11.64
N VAL A 24 7.83 -1.40 -12.60
CA VAL A 24 6.47 -0.86 -12.43
C VAL A 24 5.47 -1.95 -12.05
N LYS A 25 5.50 -3.11 -12.75
CA LYS A 25 4.63 -4.25 -12.40
C LYS A 25 4.88 -4.79 -11.00
N LEU A 26 6.14 -4.89 -10.57
CA LEU A 26 6.49 -5.35 -9.24
C LEU A 26 5.94 -4.40 -8.17
N ILE A 27 6.17 -3.09 -8.31
CA ILE A 27 5.68 -2.08 -7.38
C ILE A 27 4.14 -2.11 -7.32
N ALA A 28 3.48 -2.12 -8.48
CA ALA A 28 2.02 -2.19 -8.55
C ALA A 28 1.46 -3.46 -7.92
N SER A 29 2.09 -4.63 -8.15
CA SER A 29 1.67 -5.88 -7.52
C SER A 29 1.78 -5.83 -6.00
N LYS A 30 2.88 -5.28 -5.46
CA LYS A 30 3.08 -5.18 -4.01
C LYS A 30 2.13 -4.19 -3.35
N MET A 31 1.80 -3.10 -4.04
CA MET A 31 0.75 -2.18 -3.59
C MET A 31 -0.62 -2.85 -3.61
N ALA A 32 -0.95 -3.61 -4.65
CA ALA A 32 -2.21 -4.34 -4.74
C ALA A 32 -2.34 -5.39 -3.63
N ASP A 33 -1.27 -6.18 -3.39
CA ASP A 33 -1.21 -7.16 -2.31
C ASP A 33 -1.44 -6.48 -0.95
N ALA A 34 -0.75 -5.36 -0.67
CA ALA A 34 -0.91 -4.62 0.57
C ALA A 34 -2.32 -4.05 0.77
N VAL A 35 -2.98 -3.58 -0.30
CA VAL A 35 -4.38 -3.10 -0.22
C VAL A 35 -5.35 -4.26 0.00
N ILE A 36 -5.11 -5.42 -0.60
CA ILE A 36 -5.93 -6.61 -0.38
C ILE A 36 -5.78 -7.09 1.07
N GLU A 37 -4.55 -7.18 1.56
CA GLU A 37 -4.25 -7.54 2.95
C GLU A 37 -4.84 -6.53 3.93
N ALA A 38 -4.72 -5.22 3.67
CA ALA A 38 -5.34 -4.19 4.49
C ALA A 38 -6.87 -4.33 4.54
N LYS A 39 -7.53 -4.60 3.40
CA LYS A 39 -8.98 -4.81 3.38
C LYS A 39 -9.42 -6.09 4.11
N GLN A 40 -8.63 -7.16 4.00
CA GLN A 40 -8.88 -8.39 4.74
C GLN A 40 -8.63 -8.21 6.24
N GLY A 41 -7.56 -7.51 6.60
CA GLY A 41 -7.22 -7.16 7.98
C GLY A 41 -8.21 -6.17 8.60
N GLU A 42 -8.76 -5.23 7.83
CA GLU A 42 -9.85 -4.35 8.28
C GLU A 42 -11.15 -5.12 8.53
N GLN A 43 -11.50 -6.13 7.71
CA GLN A 43 -12.64 -6.99 8.02
C GLN A 43 -12.44 -7.78 9.32
N GLN A 44 -11.22 -8.27 9.56
CA GLN A 44 -10.93 -9.01 10.79
C GLN A 44 -10.84 -8.08 12.02
N SER A 45 -10.23 -6.91 11.86
CA SER A 45 -10.11 -5.93 12.94
C SER A 45 -11.44 -5.25 13.26
N ALA A 46 -12.32 -5.01 12.28
CA ALA A 46 -13.67 -4.50 12.53
C ALA A 46 -14.54 -5.51 13.29
N ASP A 47 -14.42 -6.81 12.97
CA ASP A 47 -15.12 -7.89 13.69
C ASP A 47 -14.61 -8.03 15.14
N GLU A 48 -13.29 -7.89 15.35
CA GLU A 48 -12.67 -7.88 16.69
C GLU A 48 -13.03 -6.61 17.49
N THR A 49 -13.15 -5.45 16.84
CA THR A 49 -13.50 -4.17 17.51
C THR A 49 -15.00 -4.08 17.83
N GLU A 50 -15.89 -4.62 16.99
CA GLU A 50 -17.33 -4.72 17.31
C GLU A 50 -17.62 -5.72 18.44
N ALA A 51 -16.84 -6.80 18.54
CA ALA A 51 -16.96 -7.78 19.62
C ALA A 51 -16.50 -7.23 20.99
N GLU A 52 -15.52 -6.32 21.03
CA GLU A 52 -15.06 -5.68 22.26
C GLU A 52 -16.02 -4.57 22.73
N VAL A 53 -16.60 -3.79 21.80
CA VAL A 53 -17.52 -2.66 22.13
C VAL A 53 -18.91 -3.13 22.58
N THR A 54 -19.34 -4.35 22.20
CA THR A 54 -20.64 -4.91 22.62
C THR A 54 -20.60 -5.68 23.94
N ALA A 55 -19.40 -5.86 24.52
CA ALA A 55 -19.19 -6.57 25.79
C ALA A 55 -19.04 -5.65 27.02
N GLU A 56 -19.10 -4.32 26.86
CA GLU A 56 -19.19 -3.33 27.96
C GLU A 56 -20.63 -2.86 28.21
#